data_AF-Q83V77-F1
#
_entry.id   AF-Q83V77-F1
#
_cell.length_a   1.000
_cell.length_b   1.000
_cell.length_c   1.000
_cell.angle_alpha   90.00
_cell.angle_beta   90.00
_cell.angle_gamma   90.00
#
_symmetry.space_group_name_H-M   'P 1'
#
loop_
_entity.id
_entity.type
_entity.pdbx_description
1 polymer ?
#
loop_
_entity_poly.entity_id
_entity_poly.type
_entity_poly.pdbx_seq_one_letter_code
_entity_poly.pdbx_strand_id
1 'polypeptide(L)'
;IINNLATAYFCKVFFLPVSEADFQNFPKTIDYISLATYARLNLTKYIKNIEKAIYIDVDTLTNSSLQELWNIDIMNYYLAGCRDTFIDVKNEAYKKSIGLEGYSYFNAGILLINLNKWKEENIFQKSIN
;
A
#
# COMPACT_ATOMS: atom_id res chain seq x y z
N ILE A 1 -10.29 9.03 20.72
CA ILE A 1 -11.11 7.91 20.18
C ILE A 1 -10.23 6.73 19.79
N ILE A 2 -9.32 6.86 18.79
CA ILE A 2 -8.49 5.74 18.30
C ILE A 2 -7.65 5.08 19.42
N ASN A 3 -6.95 5.86 20.27
CA ASN A 3 -6.19 5.31 21.39
C ASN A 3 -7.06 4.47 22.35
N ASN A 4 -8.29 4.93 22.63
CA ASN A 4 -9.20 4.22 23.52
C ASN A 4 -9.67 2.91 22.90
N LEU A 5 -9.95 2.90 21.59
CA LEU A 5 -10.30 1.69 20.84
C LEU A 5 -9.12 0.71 20.84
N ALA A 6 -7.91 1.17 20.53
CA ALA A 6 -6.72 0.32 20.53
C ALA A 6 -6.53 -0.36 21.89
N THR A 7 -6.61 0.39 23.00
CA THR A 7 -6.54 -0.17 24.36
C THR A 7 -7.66 -1.16 24.64
N ALA A 8 -8.91 -0.86 24.27
CA ALA A 8 -10.06 -1.73 24.51
C ALA A 8 -9.95 -3.08 23.77
N TYR A 9 -9.28 -3.11 22.62
CA TYR A 9 -9.05 -4.31 21.81
C TYR A 9 -7.62 -4.89 21.97
N PHE A 10 -6.87 -4.47 22.99
CA PHE A 10 -5.50 -4.95 23.29
C PHE A 10 -4.50 -4.75 22.13
N CYS A 11 -4.71 -3.71 21.32
CA CYS A 11 -3.86 -3.31 20.22
C CYS A 11 -2.93 -2.15 20.63
N LYS A 12 -1.76 -2.08 20.00
CA LYS A 12 -0.88 -0.91 20.07
C LYS A 12 -1.09 -0.06 18.82
N VAL A 13 -1.20 1.25 19.01
CA VAL A 13 -1.31 2.21 17.90
C VAL A 13 -0.18 3.23 17.99
N PHE A 14 0.39 3.56 16.84
CA PHE A 14 1.44 4.55 16.69
C PHE A 14 1.03 5.52 15.59
N PHE A 15 1.10 6.82 15.89
CA PHE A 15 0.83 7.87 14.91
C PHE A 15 2.15 8.36 14.35
N LEU A 16 2.36 8.15 13.05
CA LEU A 16 3.54 8.61 12.35
C LEU A 16 3.16 9.89 11.60
N PRO A 17 3.76 11.04 11.93
CA PRO A 17 3.48 12.27 11.20
C PRO A 17 4.05 12.15 9.77
N VAL A 18 3.21 12.49 8.80
CA VAL A 18 3.56 12.52 7.37
C VAL A 18 3.35 13.94 6.87
N SER A 19 4.35 14.49 6.18
CA SER A 19 4.26 15.82 5.58
C SER A 19 3.62 15.72 4.20
N GLU A 20 2.50 16.41 3.97
CA GLU A 20 1.90 16.48 2.62
C GLU A 20 2.84 17.15 1.60
N ALA A 21 3.76 18.01 2.06
CA ALA A 21 4.76 18.64 1.22
C ALA A 21 5.71 17.63 0.56
N ASP A 22 5.87 16.42 1.13
CA ASP A 22 6.65 15.34 0.52
C ASP A 22 6.05 14.89 -0.83
N PHE A 23 4.77 15.17 -1.09
CA PHE A 23 4.01 14.68 -2.25
C PHE A 23 3.38 15.79 -3.09
N GLN A 24 3.68 17.06 -2.81
CA GLN A 24 3.04 18.21 -3.46
C GLN A 24 3.19 18.26 -4.99
N ASN A 25 4.25 17.63 -5.52
CA ASN A 25 4.55 17.59 -6.95
C ASN A 25 4.02 16.32 -7.65
N PHE A 26 3.33 15.44 -6.92
CA PHE A 26 2.84 14.18 -7.47
C PHE A 26 1.49 14.42 -8.17
N PRO A 27 1.17 13.61 -9.21
CA PRO A 27 -0.05 13.83 -9.97
C PRO A 27 -1.29 13.63 -9.11
N LYS A 28 -2.21 14.58 -9.15
CA LYS A 28 -3.56 14.45 -8.59
C LYS A 28 -4.56 14.32 -9.74
N THR A 29 -4.86 13.09 -10.12
CA THR A 29 -5.71 12.77 -11.28
C THR A 29 -7.17 12.47 -10.90
N ILE A 30 -7.46 12.25 -9.62
CA ILE A 30 -8.77 11.88 -9.11
C ILE A 30 -9.11 12.80 -7.92
N ASP A 31 -10.20 13.56 -8.04
CA ASP A 31 -10.51 14.67 -7.13
C ASP A 31 -10.70 14.26 -5.67
N TYR A 32 -11.36 13.12 -5.45
CA TYR A 32 -11.65 12.60 -4.12
C TYR A 32 -10.45 11.92 -3.44
N ILE A 33 -9.35 11.70 -4.16
CA ILE A 33 -8.13 11.09 -3.61
C ILE A 33 -7.18 12.19 -3.16
N SER A 34 -6.80 12.17 -1.88
CA SER A 34 -5.84 13.11 -1.32
C SER A 34 -4.40 12.69 -1.63
N LEU A 35 -3.45 13.64 -1.52
CA LEU A 35 -2.01 13.37 -1.67
C LEU A 35 -1.50 12.35 -0.65
N ALA A 36 -2.20 12.17 0.46
CA ALA A 36 -1.88 11.15 1.47
C ALA A 36 -1.86 9.73 0.89
N THR A 37 -2.50 9.47 -0.26
CA THR A 37 -2.41 8.17 -0.94
C THR A 37 -0.95 7.77 -1.25
N TYR A 38 -0.09 8.74 -1.54
CA TYR A 38 1.31 8.53 -1.88
C TYR A 38 2.20 8.25 -0.67
N ALA A 39 1.71 8.50 0.56
CA ALA A 39 2.42 8.15 1.78
C ALA A 39 2.80 6.66 1.83
N ARG A 40 1.98 5.79 1.23
CA ARG A 40 2.26 4.35 1.16
C ARG A 40 3.57 4.03 0.42
N LEU A 41 3.95 4.81 -0.60
CA LEU A 41 5.20 4.60 -1.35
C LEU A 41 6.44 4.85 -0.50
N ASN A 42 6.32 5.66 0.56
CA ASN A 42 7.43 6.05 1.41
C ASN A 42 7.39 5.36 2.79
N LEU A 43 6.69 4.22 2.92
CA LEU A 43 6.55 3.49 4.19
C LEU A 43 7.90 3.19 4.87
N THR A 44 8.95 2.89 4.10
CA THR A 44 10.29 2.59 4.62
C THR A 44 11.00 3.81 5.23
N LYS A 45 10.56 5.04 4.94
CA LYS A 45 10.99 6.27 5.63
C LYS A 45 10.39 6.33 7.03
N TYR A 46 9.10 6.01 7.17
CA TYR A 46 8.35 6.19 8.41
C TYR A 46 8.48 5.02 9.38
N ILE A 47 8.54 3.78 8.88
CA ILE A 47 8.57 2.56 9.68
C ILE A 47 9.98 1.97 9.65
N LYS A 48 10.68 2.03 10.79
CA LYS A 48 12.01 1.43 10.96
C LYS A 48 11.88 0.10 11.69
N ASN A 49 12.71 -0.88 11.30
CA ASN A 49 12.84 -2.20 11.94
C ASN A 49 11.58 -3.08 11.88
N ILE A 50 10.75 -2.91 10.83
CA ILE A 50 9.65 -3.82 10.51
C ILE A 50 9.90 -4.38 9.11
N GLU A 51 9.75 -5.69 8.97
CA GLU A 51 10.12 -6.42 7.75
C GLU A 51 8.93 -6.67 6.82
N LYS A 52 7.73 -6.79 7.41
CA LYS A 52 6.49 -7.12 6.71
C LYS A 52 5.32 -6.34 7.32
N ALA A 53 4.41 -5.86 6.49
CA ALA A 53 3.22 -5.13 6.93
C ALA A 53 2.00 -5.46 6.07
N ILE A 54 0.81 -5.39 6.67
CA ILE A 54 -0.45 -5.32 5.92
C ILE A 54 -0.88 -3.86 5.88
N TYR A 55 -1.00 -3.31 4.67
CA TYR A 55 -1.58 -2.00 4.42
C TYR A 55 -3.07 -2.17 4.07
N ILE A 56 -3.91 -1.29 4.60
CA ILE A 56 -5.36 -1.31 4.42
C ILE A 56 -5.85 0.13 4.25
N ASP A 57 -6.57 0.42 3.17
CA ASP A 57 -7.24 1.71 2.95
C ASP A 57 -8.34 1.94 4.02
N VAL A 58 -8.59 3.22 4.34
CA VAL A 58 -9.49 3.63 5.44
C VAL A 58 -10.98 3.35 5.17
N ASP A 59 -11.34 3.06 3.92
CA ASP A 59 -12.69 2.80 3.45
C ASP A 59 -13.00 1.29 3.32
N THR A 60 -12.20 0.44 3.96
CA THR A 60 -12.39 -1.01 3.98
C THR A 60 -13.08 -1.50 5.27
N LEU A 61 -13.78 -2.63 5.18
CA LEU A 61 -14.33 -3.35 6.33
C LEU A 61 -13.74 -4.77 6.39
N THR A 62 -12.98 -5.06 7.44
CA THR A 62 -12.42 -6.40 7.67
C THR A 62 -13.46 -7.27 8.39
N ASN A 63 -13.92 -8.32 7.71
CA ASN A 63 -14.99 -9.21 8.21
C ASN A 63 -14.48 -10.60 8.66
N SER A 64 -13.18 -10.85 8.61
CA SER A 64 -12.55 -12.10 9.02
C SER A 64 -11.11 -11.87 9.51
N SER A 65 -10.48 -12.91 10.03
CA SER A 65 -9.08 -12.87 10.47
C SER A 65 -8.13 -12.54 9.31
N LEU A 66 -7.17 -11.65 9.54
CA LEU A 66 -6.10 -11.34 8.60
C LEU A 66 -4.94 -12.36 8.65
N GLN A 67 -5.05 -13.40 9.48
CA GLN A 67 -3.97 -14.36 9.69
C GLN A 67 -3.61 -15.13 8.42
N GLU A 68 -4.60 -15.50 7.61
CA GLU A 68 -4.36 -16.17 6.33
C GLU A 68 -3.56 -15.29 5.37
N LEU A 69 -3.94 -14.01 5.24
CA LEU A 69 -3.20 -13.03 4.45
C LEU A 69 -1.78 -12.84 5.00
N TRP A 70 -1.63 -12.70 6.32
CA TRP A 70 -0.33 -12.51 6.97
C TRP A 70 0.63 -13.69 6.71
N ASN A 71 0.11 -14.92 6.66
CA ASN A 71 0.90 -16.14 6.52
C ASN A 71 1.37 -16.41 5.08
N ILE A 72 0.92 -15.64 4.09
CA ILE A 72 1.43 -15.74 2.71
C ILE A 72 2.93 -15.42 2.71
N ASP A 73 3.73 -16.32 2.12
CA ASP A 73 5.16 -16.10 1.93
C ASP A 73 5.40 -15.13 0.76
N ILE A 74 6.00 -14.00 1.08
CA ILE A 74 6.39 -12.96 0.12
C ILE A 74 7.89 -12.66 0.17
N MET A 75 8.71 -13.56 0.72
CA MET A 75 10.16 -13.33 0.92
C MET A 75 10.85 -12.87 -0.36
N ASN A 76 10.50 -13.46 -1.51
CA ASN A 76 11.09 -13.16 -2.81
C ASN A 76 10.32 -12.10 -3.63
N TYR A 77 9.21 -11.57 -3.10
CA TYR A 77 8.32 -10.65 -3.79
C TYR A 77 8.30 -9.27 -3.13
N TYR A 78 8.02 -8.22 -3.89
CA TYR A 78 7.89 -6.86 -3.35
C TYR A 78 6.65 -6.72 -2.46
N LEU A 79 5.55 -7.34 -2.88
CA LEU A 79 4.27 -7.34 -2.17
C LEU A 79 3.37 -8.43 -2.74
N ALA A 80 2.25 -8.69 -2.06
CA ALA A 80 1.07 -9.34 -2.62
C ALA A 80 -0.12 -8.36 -2.61
N GLY A 81 -0.91 -8.39 -3.68
CA GLY A 81 -2.11 -7.58 -3.85
C GLY A 81 -3.18 -8.33 -4.64
N CYS A 82 -4.44 -7.97 -4.44
CA CYS A 82 -5.56 -8.57 -5.17
C CYS A 82 -5.69 -7.96 -6.56
N ARG A 83 -6.06 -8.75 -7.58
CA ARG A 83 -6.30 -8.24 -8.93
C ARG A 83 -7.44 -7.22 -8.93
N ASP A 84 -7.23 -6.09 -9.59
CA ASP A 84 -8.30 -5.12 -9.81
C ASP A 84 -9.09 -5.54 -11.05
N THR A 85 -10.23 -6.20 -10.87
CA THR A 85 -10.99 -6.73 -12.02
C THR A 85 -11.49 -5.64 -12.98
N PHE A 86 -11.63 -4.39 -12.52
CA PHE A 86 -12.07 -3.29 -13.39
C PHE A 86 -10.95 -2.91 -14.36
N ILE A 87 -9.75 -2.67 -13.86
CA ILE A 87 -8.61 -2.32 -14.72
C ILE A 87 -8.06 -3.55 -15.45
N ASP A 88 -7.93 -4.68 -14.74
CA ASP A 88 -7.25 -5.87 -15.24
C ASP A 88 -7.98 -6.53 -16.41
N VAL A 89 -9.31 -6.50 -16.38
CA VAL A 89 -10.16 -7.17 -17.38
C VAL A 89 -10.79 -6.19 -18.36
N LYS A 90 -11.18 -4.98 -17.92
CA LYS A 90 -11.99 -4.07 -18.75
C LYS A 90 -11.22 -2.90 -19.36
N ASN A 91 -9.96 -2.69 -18.99
CA ASN A 91 -9.19 -1.55 -19.45
C ASN A 91 -7.79 -1.93 -19.96
N GLU A 92 -7.74 -2.77 -20.98
CA GLU A 92 -6.51 -3.21 -21.63
C GLU A 92 -5.69 -2.04 -22.19
N ALA A 93 -6.35 -1.02 -22.75
CA ALA A 93 -5.70 0.18 -23.25
C ALA A 93 -4.92 0.92 -22.15
N TYR A 94 -5.49 1.03 -20.96
CA TYR A 94 -4.78 1.63 -19.82
C TYR A 94 -3.59 0.79 -19.39
N LYS A 95 -3.74 -0.54 -19.24
CA LYS A 95 -2.61 -1.44 -18.92
C LYS A 95 -1.46 -1.28 -19.92
N LYS A 96 -1.77 -1.19 -21.21
CA LYS A 96 -0.77 -0.96 -22.24
C LYS A 96 -0.08 0.39 -22.08
N SER A 97 -0.83 1.45 -21.77
CA SER A 97 -0.28 2.80 -21.56
C SER A 97 0.73 2.90 -20.40
N ILE A 98 0.65 2.00 -19.42
CA ILE A 98 1.56 1.92 -18.27
C ILE A 98 2.53 0.73 -18.34
N GLY A 99 2.64 0.07 -19.50
CA GLY A 99 3.60 -1.01 -19.73
C GLY A 99 3.26 -2.34 -19.06
N LEU A 100 2.00 -2.58 -18.67
CA LEU A 100 1.51 -3.82 -18.06
C LEU A 100 0.81 -4.76 -19.05
N GLU A 101 1.16 -4.70 -20.33
CA GLU A 101 0.68 -5.65 -21.35
C GLU A 101 1.14 -7.07 -20.98
N GLY A 102 0.20 -8.01 -20.84
CA GLY A 102 0.50 -9.39 -20.42
C GLY A 102 0.66 -9.62 -18.90
N TYR A 103 0.59 -8.58 -18.07
CA TYR A 103 0.66 -8.67 -16.61
C TYR A 103 -0.69 -8.37 -15.96
N SER A 104 -0.91 -8.82 -14.72
CA SER A 104 -2.12 -8.42 -13.98
C SER A 104 -1.97 -7.06 -13.32
N TYR A 105 -3.03 -6.24 -13.37
CA TYR A 105 -3.14 -5.03 -12.55
C TYR A 105 -3.74 -5.39 -11.18
N PHE A 106 -3.21 -4.82 -10.10
CA PHE A 106 -3.69 -5.07 -8.74
C PHE A 106 -4.28 -3.81 -8.11
N ASN A 107 -5.24 -4.01 -7.21
CA ASN A 107 -5.81 -2.96 -6.40
C ASN A 107 -4.84 -2.61 -5.26
N ALA A 108 -4.62 -1.32 -5.03
CA ALA A 108 -3.65 -0.85 -4.04
C ALA A 108 -4.20 -0.78 -2.60
N GLY A 109 -5.49 -1.06 -2.38
CA GLY A 109 -6.16 -0.79 -1.11
C GLY A 109 -5.95 -1.84 -0.02
N ILE A 110 -5.56 -3.06 -0.38
CA ILE A 110 -5.09 -4.07 0.58
C ILE A 110 -3.81 -4.69 0.04
N LEU A 111 -2.70 -4.52 0.76
CA LEU A 111 -1.38 -4.98 0.34
C LEU A 111 -0.67 -5.70 1.49
N LEU A 112 -0.11 -6.87 1.22
CA LEU A 112 0.91 -7.47 2.09
C LEU A 112 2.28 -7.07 1.55
N ILE A 113 3.02 -6.25 2.29
CA ILE A 113 4.22 -5.56 1.81
C ILE A 113 5.48 -6.16 2.43
N ASN A 114 6.47 -6.47 1.59
CA ASN A 114 7.82 -6.83 2.02
C ASN A 114 8.67 -5.56 2.21
N LEU A 115 8.68 -5.03 3.43
CA LEU A 115 9.39 -3.79 3.75
C LEU A 115 10.92 -3.95 3.69
N ASN A 116 11.44 -5.17 3.93
CA ASN A 116 12.87 -5.46 3.74
C ASN A 116 13.26 -5.28 2.27
N LYS A 117 12.53 -5.92 1.35
CA LYS A 117 12.78 -5.79 -0.09
C LYS A 117 12.54 -4.37 -0.59
N TRP A 118 11.53 -3.67 -0.07
CA TRP A 118 11.30 -2.27 -0.43
C TRP A 118 12.44 -1.35 -0.01
N LYS A 119 13.06 -1.62 1.14
CA LYS A 119 14.21 -0.87 1.65
C LYS A 119 15.47 -1.17 0.84
N GLU A 120 15.74 -2.44 0.56
CA GLU A 120 16.86 -2.88 -0.29
C GLU A 120 16.81 -2.24 -1.68
N GLU A 121 15.61 -2.19 -2.27
CA GLU A 121 15.41 -1.78 -3.66
C GLU A 121 15.04 -0.30 -3.80
N ASN A 122 15.01 0.45 -2.70
CA ASN A 122 14.65 1.87 -2.65
C ASN A 122 13.39 2.20 -3.48
N ILE A 123 12.28 1.51 -3.18
CA ILE A 123 11.03 1.58 -3.94
C ILE A 123 10.49 3.01 -4.09
N PHE A 124 10.63 3.84 -3.05
CA PHE A 124 10.23 5.23 -3.13
C PHE A 124 10.97 5.96 -4.27
N GLN A 125 12.30 5.84 -4.34
CA GLN A 125 13.08 6.48 -5.39
C GLN A 125 12.74 5.94 -6.79
N LYS A 126 12.50 4.63 -6.91
CA LYS A 126 12.08 4.01 -8.19
C LYS A 126 10.67 4.44 -8.63
N SER A 127 9.83 4.89 -7.70
CA SER A 127 8.46 5.32 -8.00
C SER A 127 8.37 6.77 -8.49
N ILE A 128 9.43 7.57 -8.29
CA ILE A 128 9.44 9.01 -8.61
C ILE A 128 10.38 9.37 -9.77
N ASN A 129 11.11 8.39 -10.29
CA ASN A 129 12.02 8.52 -11.43
C ASN A 129 11.37 7.94 -12.69
#